data_AF-A0A7V4MIL3-F1
#
_entry.id   AF-A0A7V4MIL3-F1
#
_cell.length_a   1.000
_cell.length_b   1.000
_cell.length_c   1.000
_cell.angle_alpha   90.00
_cell.angle_beta   90.00
_cell.angle_gamma   90.00
#
_symmetry.space_group_name_H-M   'P 1'
#
loop_
_entity.id
_entity.type
_entity.pdbx_description
1 polymer ?
#
loop_
_entity_poly.entity_id
_entity_poly.type
_entity_poly.pdbx_seq_one_letter_code
_entity_poly.pdbx_strand_id
1 'polypeptide(L)' 'MSQETSSSGGIGFLSLLALLFIGLKLTGFINWSWLWVLSPIWIPIGIMLVILLVVVVVVLIRAVLR' A
#
# COMPACT_ATOMS: atom_id res chain seq x y z
N MET A 1 22.56 32.28 2.06
CA MET A 1 21.56 31.80 1.08
C MET A 1 20.80 30.66 1.74
N SER A 2 19.60 30.91 2.27
CA SER A 2 18.75 29.89 2.90
C SER A 2 18.13 29.01 1.83
N GLN A 3 18.43 27.70 1.85
CA GLN A 3 17.73 26.73 1.02
C GLN A 3 16.36 26.46 1.63
N GLU A 4 15.34 27.15 1.11
CA GLU A 4 13.94 26.77 1.29
C GLU A 4 13.76 25.38 0.64
N THR A 5 13.78 24.33 1.45
CA THR A 5 13.36 23.00 1.02
C THR A 5 11.84 22.99 0.99
N SER A 6 11.30 23.55 -0.09
CA SER A 6 9.89 23.46 -0.45
C SER A 6 9.55 21.99 -0.67
N SER A 7 9.30 21.30 0.44
CA SER A 7 8.74 19.96 0.47
C SER A 7 7.29 20.11 0.05
N SER A 8 7.08 20.15 -1.26
CA SER A 8 5.80 20.05 -1.92
C SER A 8 5.21 18.66 -1.62
N GLY A 9 4.75 18.49 -0.39
CA GLY A 9 3.97 17.36 0.08
C GLY A 9 2.59 17.42 -0.57
N GLY A 10 2.56 17.16 -1.88
CA GLY A 10 1.32 16.90 -2.58
C GLY A 10 0.65 15.73 -1.90
N ILE A 11 -0.61 15.93 -1.47
CA ILE A 11 -1.49 14.86 -1.02
C ILE A 11 -1.30 13.71 -2.01
N GLY A 12 -0.73 12.59 -1.53
CA GLY A 12 -0.34 11.50 -2.40
C GLY A 12 -1.53 11.10 -3.26
N PHE A 13 -1.32 10.96 -4.57
CA PHE A 13 -2.36 10.54 -5.52
C PHE A 13 -3.14 9.31 -5.00
N LEU A 14 -2.47 8.43 -4.25
CA LEU A 14 -3.05 7.30 -3.53
C LEU A 14 -4.16 7.68 -2.54
N SER A 15 -4.01 8.79 -1.81
CA SER A 15 -4.99 9.28 -0.84
C SER A 15 -6.26 9.81 -1.54
N LEU A 16 -6.10 10.52 -2.66
CA LEU A 16 -7.22 11.00 -3.48
C LEU A 16 -7.95 9.83 -4.14
N LEU A 17 -7.20 8.85 -4.67
CA LEU A 17 -7.76 7.66 -5.26
C LEU A 17 -8.49 6.82 -4.20
N ALA A 18 -7.93 6.68 -3.00
CA ALA A 18 -8.61 6.03 -1.87
C ALA A 18 -9.92 6.76 -1.52
N LEU A 19 -9.90 8.09 -1.42
CA LEU A 19 -11.10 8.86 -1.11
C LEU A 19 -12.17 8.75 -2.22
N LEU A 20 -11.76 8.72 -3.50
CA LEU A 20 -12.63 8.47 -4.65
C LEU A 20 -13.29 7.08 -4.58
N PHE A 21 -12.53 6.03 -4.28
CA PHE A 21 -13.06 4.67 -4.11
C PHE A 21 -14.02 4.57 -2.91
N ILE A 22 -13.73 5.25 -1.79
CA ILE A 22 -14.67 5.38 -0.66
C ILE A 22 -15.96 6.07 -1.11
N GLY A 23 -15.86 7.19 -1.84
CA GLY A 23 -17.01 7.94 -2.37
C GLY A 23 -17.87 7.11 -3.31
N LEU A 24 -17.27 6.41 -4.27
CA LEU A 24 -17.99 5.53 -5.22
C LEU A 24 -18.72 4.37 -4.54
N LYS A 25 -18.18 3.86 -3.42
CA LYS A 25 -18.84 2.81 -2.64
C LYS A 25 -20.03 3.33 -1.84
N LEU A 26 -19.93 4.54 -1.30
CA LEU A 26 -21.04 5.18 -0.58
C LEU A 26 -22.18 5.62 -1.53
N THR A 27 -21.85 5.98 -2.78
CA THR A 27 -22.87 6.28 -3.81
C THR A 27 -23.54 5.04 -4.39
N GLY A 28 -23.22 3.84 -3.90
CA GLY A 28 -23.94 2.60 -4.24
C GLY A 28 -23.66 2.05 -5.64
N PHE A 29 -22.72 2.62 -6.38
CA PHE A 29 -22.33 2.12 -7.71
C PHE A 29 -21.56 0.79 -7.66
N ILE A 30 -21.01 0.42 -6.50
CA ILE A 30 -20.15 -0.77 -6.34
C ILE A 30 -20.58 -1.55 -5.08
N ASN A 31 -21.17 -2.75 -5.26
CA ASN A 31 -21.48 -3.71 -4.17
C ASN A 31 -20.27 -4.56 -3.74
N TRP A 32 -19.05 -4.11 -4.07
CA TRP A 32 -17.86 -4.90 -3.84
C TRP A 32 -17.40 -4.84 -2.39
N SER A 33 -16.58 -5.82 -1.98
CA SER A 33 -16.05 -5.89 -0.62
C SER A 33 -15.14 -4.69 -0.33
N TRP A 34 -15.16 -4.23 0.92
CA TRP A 34 -14.36 -3.07 1.37
C TRP A 34 -12.84 -3.34 1.20
N LEU A 35 -12.44 -4.61 1.20
CA LEU A 35 -11.08 -5.04 0.90
C LEU A 35 -10.57 -4.56 -0.47
N TRP A 36 -11.43 -4.51 -1.49
CA TRP A 36 -11.04 -4.03 -2.82
C TRP A 36 -11.09 -2.51 -2.98
N VAL A 37 -11.94 -1.83 -2.22
CA VAL A 37 -11.92 -0.36 -2.11
C VAL A 37 -10.60 0.11 -1.48
N LEU A 38 -10.04 -0.67 -0.56
CA LEU A 38 -8.72 -0.42 -0.01
C LEU A 38 -7.59 -0.99 -0.90
N SER A 39 -7.87 -1.54 -2.09
CA SER A 39 -6.80 -2.08 -2.96
C SER A 39 -5.60 -1.14 -3.15
N PRO A 40 -5.76 0.21 -3.24
CA PRO A 40 -4.60 1.12 -3.30
C PRO A 40 -3.69 1.04 -2.06
N ILE A 41 -4.25 0.72 -0.90
CA ILE A 41 -3.56 0.52 0.39
C ILE A 41 -3.05 -0.92 0.53
N TRP A 42 -3.76 -1.91 -0.02
CA TRP A 42 -3.35 -3.31 0.06
C TRP A 42 -2.16 -3.64 -0.84
N ILE A 43 -1.95 -2.94 -1.96
CA ILE A 43 -0.78 -3.17 -2.83
C ILE A 43 0.55 -3.04 -2.06
N PRO A 44 0.85 -1.93 -1.36
CA PRO A 44 2.10 -1.82 -0.61
C PRO A 44 2.21 -2.84 0.53
N ILE A 45 1.10 -3.15 1.21
CA ILE A 45 1.04 -4.17 2.28
C ILE A 45 1.35 -5.56 1.72
N GLY A 46 0.76 -5.92 0.58
CA GLY A 46 0.97 -7.20 -0.08
C GLY A 46 2.42 -7.36 -0.55
N ILE A 47 3.00 -6.32 -1.14
CA ILE A 47 4.42 -6.32 -1.52
C ILE A 47 5.30 -6.54 -0.28
N MET A 48 5.05 -5.81 0.80
CA MET A 48 5.81 -5.95 2.05
C MET A 48 5.69 -7.36 2.66
N LEU A 49 4.48 -7.94 2.65
CA LEU A 49 4.23 -9.30 3.13
C LEU A 49 4.98 -10.34 2.28
N VAL A 50 4.97 -10.21 0.96
CA VAL A 50 5.69 -11.10 0.05
C VAL A 50 7.20 -11.02 0.29
N ILE A 51 7.75 -9.80 0.42
CA ILE A 51 9.17 -9.60 0.73
C ILE A 51 9.53 -10.25 2.06
N LEU A 52 8.74 -10.03 3.10
CA LEU A 52 8.94 -10.63 4.42
C LEU A 52 8.95 -12.17 4.33
N LEU A 53 8.00 -12.76 3.61
CA LEU A 53 7.91 -14.20 3.41
C LEU A 53 9.16 -14.74 2.71
N VAL A 54 9.61 -14.08 1.64
CA VAL A 54 10.84 -14.44 0.92
C VAL A 54 12.05 -14.38 1.86
N VAL A 55 12.19 -13.31 2.65
CA VAL A 55 13.29 -13.18 3.62
C VAL A 55 13.27 -14.31 4.65
N VAL A 56 12.11 -14.61 5.21
CA VAL A 56 11.94 -15.70 6.19
C VAL A 56 12.34 -17.04 5.57
N VAL A 57 11.89 -17.33 4.34
CA VAL A 57 12.24 -18.57 3.63
C VAL A 57 13.74 -18.64 3.39
N VAL A 58 14.38 -17.55 2.94
CA VAL A 58 15.83 -17.50 2.70
C VAL A 58 16.61 -17.74 4.00
N VAL A 59 16.20 -17.10 5.10
CA VAL A 59 16.84 -17.28 6.41
C VAL A 59 16.66 -18.72 6.90
N LEU A 60 15.47 -19.28 6.78
CA LEU A 60 15.17 -20.66 7.18
C LEU A 60 16.03 -21.64 6.39
N ILE A 61 16.12 -21.48 5.06
CA ILE A 61 16.98 -22.31 4.20
C ILE A 61 18.43 -22.19 4.64
N ARG A 62 18.95 -20.98 4.88
CA ARG A 62 20.32 -20.75 5.36
C ARG A 62 20.57 -21.38 6.73
N ALA A 63 19.58 -21.39 7.61
CA ALA A 63 19.65 -21.99 8.94
C ALA A 63 19.60 -23.52 8.88
N VAL A 64 18.82 -24.10 7.96
CA VAL A 64 18.71 -25.55 7.74
C VAL A 64 19.93 -26.12 6.99
N LEU A 65 20.56 -25.33 6.11
CA LEU A 65 21.75 -25.75 5.36
C LEU A 65 23.06 -25.61 6.17
N ARG A 66 23.02 -24.93 7.32
CA ARG A 66 24.13 -24.86 8.28
C ARG A 66 24.06 -26.06 9.22
#